data_AF-A0A9X0CI36-F1
#
_entry.id   AF-A0A9X0CI36-F1
#
_cell.length_a   1.000
_cell.length_b   1.000
_cell.length_c   1.000
_cell.angle_alpha   90.00
_cell.angle_beta   90.00
_cell.angle_gamma   90.00
#
_symmetry.space_group_name_H-M   'P 1'
#
loop_
_entity.id
_entity.type
_entity.pdbx_description
1 polymer ?
#
loop_
_entity_poly.entity_id
_entity_poly.type
_entity_poly.pdbx_seq_one_letter_code
_entity_poly.pdbx_strand_id
1 'polypeptide(L)'
;MGKLFTLDAIRSGIRFQRSVAEGWIKAIESVNSSEKHKVVDLFVLLILHSTANRKKAMESLIRNKIKTGHFTEEMLSAAFNSHSQILRDYFSDLLSLAEILLRSPDPSVCSYACAMYKLSFVSFDLYCQQEIVGTLVTHIGSGYAAEADSSLDVLSDLVESHPDIMAPFAIFIKGILDYLDNLTVIQIRKLFGMLSTLAFTNQQDGGLIQDDMHIVIRKQLSSNCAKYKRIGIIGAIMVVRSMAKKRSEDEGSEETMDTQSQQKSTLSNEVYKQHQAFASPFGCTIGCN
;
A
#
# COMPACT_ATOMS: atom_id res chain seq x y z
N MET A 1 -7.07 -24.11 -10.55
CA MET A 1 -6.20 -25.31 -10.53
C MET A 1 -5.37 -25.48 -11.82
N GLY A 2 -5.97 -25.61 -13.01
CA GLY A 2 -5.21 -25.91 -14.24
C GLY A 2 -4.06 -24.95 -14.59
N LYS A 3 -4.27 -23.63 -14.47
CA LYS A 3 -3.24 -22.61 -14.78
C LYS A 3 -2.02 -22.65 -13.86
N LEU A 4 -2.20 -23.04 -12.59
CA LEU A 4 -1.10 -23.17 -11.62
C LEU A 4 -0.19 -24.35 -12.00
N PHE A 5 -0.78 -25.51 -12.32
CA PHE A 5 -0.02 -26.67 -12.79
C PHE A 5 0.73 -26.41 -14.11
N THR A 6 0.16 -25.60 -15.01
CA THR A 6 0.87 -25.20 -16.24
C THR A 6 2.09 -24.35 -15.91
N LEU A 7 1.99 -23.41 -14.96
CA LEU A 7 3.12 -22.60 -14.54
C LEU A 7 4.18 -23.41 -13.78
N ASP A 8 3.78 -24.40 -12.98
CA ASP A 8 4.73 -25.33 -12.34
C ASP A 8 5.45 -26.22 -13.36
N ALA A 9 4.74 -26.69 -14.40
CA ALA A 9 5.35 -27.41 -15.51
C ALA A 9 6.33 -26.52 -16.30
N ILE A 10 5.97 -25.26 -16.56
CA ILE A 10 6.85 -24.26 -17.18
C ILE A 10 8.07 -24.01 -16.30
N ARG A 11 7.89 -23.81 -14.99
CA ARG A 11 8.96 -23.62 -14.01
C ARG A 11 9.94 -24.79 -14.04
N SER A 12 9.43 -26.02 -13.97
CA SER A 12 10.24 -27.23 -14.06
C SER A 12 11.01 -27.28 -15.39
N GLY A 13 10.31 -27.09 -16.51
CA GLY A 13 10.91 -27.09 -17.85
C GLY A 13 12.03 -26.06 -18.02
N ILE A 14 11.79 -24.81 -17.60
CA ILE A 14 12.77 -23.72 -17.66
C ILE A 14 13.99 -24.01 -16.76
N ARG A 15 13.77 -24.56 -15.57
CA ARG A 15 14.84 -24.84 -14.61
C ARG A 15 15.77 -25.94 -15.08
N PHE A 16 15.24 -26.99 -15.72
CA PHE A 16 16.02 -28.16 -16.09
C PHE A 16 16.50 -28.16 -17.55
N GLN A 17 15.87 -27.38 -18.44
CA GLN A 17 16.21 -27.35 -19.86
C GLN A 17 16.73 -25.96 -20.28
N ARG A 18 18.06 -25.83 -20.33
CA ARG A 18 18.76 -24.58 -20.70
C ARG A 18 18.29 -24.00 -22.04
N SER A 19 18.05 -24.86 -23.04
CA SER A 19 17.60 -24.48 -24.38
C SER A 19 16.21 -23.85 -24.39
N VAL A 20 15.27 -24.40 -23.61
CA VAL A 20 13.91 -23.84 -23.45
C VAL A 20 13.99 -22.45 -22.84
N ALA A 21 14.79 -22.32 -21.78
CA ALA A 21 14.98 -21.07 -21.08
C ALA A 21 15.63 -20.00 -21.98
N GLU A 22 16.61 -20.34 -22.82
CA GLU A 22 17.21 -19.43 -23.81
C GLU A 22 16.24 -19.06 -24.95
N GLY A 23 15.47 -20.03 -25.44
CA GLY A 23 14.44 -19.80 -26.45
C GLY A 23 13.39 -18.80 -25.97
N TRP A 24 12.95 -18.92 -24.72
CA TRP A 24 11.97 -18.01 -24.14
C TRP A 24 12.50 -16.59 -23.96
N ILE A 25 13.76 -16.45 -23.52
CA ILE A 25 14.41 -15.13 -23.42
C ILE A 25 14.44 -14.45 -24.79
N LYS A 26 14.89 -15.15 -25.83
CA LYS A 26 14.92 -14.61 -27.21
C LYS A 26 13.52 -14.27 -27.73
N ALA A 27 12.52 -15.10 -27.42
CA ALA A 27 11.14 -14.83 -27.79
C ALA A 27 10.66 -13.51 -27.16
N ILE A 28 10.83 -13.35 -25.85
CA ILE A 28 10.43 -12.11 -25.14
C ILE A 28 11.24 -10.91 -25.64
N GLU A 29 12.54 -11.06 -25.86
CA GLU A 29 13.41 -10.00 -26.37
C GLU A 29 12.94 -9.50 -27.74
N SER A 30 12.56 -10.42 -28.65
CA SER A 30 12.12 -10.08 -30.01
C SER A 30 10.76 -9.38 -30.11
N VAL A 31 9.94 -9.40 -29.05
CA VAL A 31 8.64 -8.73 -29.04
C VAL A 31 8.83 -7.22 -28.86
N ASN A 32 8.51 -6.45 -29.91
CA ASN A 32 8.68 -4.99 -29.94
C ASN A 32 7.34 -4.23 -29.91
N SER A 33 6.31 -4.80 -29.27
CA SER A 33 5.00 -4.18 -29.13
C SER A 33 4.39 -4.59 -27.79
N SER A 34 3.88 -3.61 -27.04
CA SER A 34 3.27 -3.83 -25.72
C SER A 34 2.06 -4.76 -25.81
N GLU A 35 1.22 -4.62 -26.83
CA GLU A 35 0.01 -5.45 -27.04
C GLU A 35 0.30 -6.94 -27.22
N LYS A 36 1.51 -7.28 -27.65
CA LYS A 36 1.94 -8.66 -27.87
C LYS A 36 2.49 -9.32 -26.61
N HIS A 37 2.83 -8.52 -25.60
CA HIS A 37 3.26 -9.04 -24.31
C HIS A 37 2.08 -9.56 -23.50
N LYS A 38 2.31 -10.65 -22.78
CA LYS A 38 1.30 -11.28 -21.93
C LYS A 38 1.84 -11.42 -20.52
N VAL A 39 0.95 -11.43 -19.53
CA VAL A 39 1.31 -11.59 -18.10
C VAL A 39 2.27 -12.77 -17.85
N VAL A 40 2.17 -13.84 -18.64
CA VAL A 40 3.09 -14.99 -18.57
C VAL A 40 4.55 -14.61 -18.83
N ASP A 41 4.84 -13.59 -19.63
CA ASP A 41 6.20 -13.10 -19.89
C ASP A 41 6.84 -12.58 -18.60
N LEU A 42 6.06 -11.87 -17.76
CA LEU A 42 6.53 -11.40 -16.45
C LEU A 42 6.85 -12.58 -15.51
N PHE A 43 5.97 -13.59 -15.46
CA PHE A 43 6.24 -14.77 -14.62
C PHE A 43 7.46 -15.53 -15.10
N VAL A 44 7.61 -15.75 -16.40
CA VAL A 44 8.77 -16.45 -16.96
C VAL A 44 10.05 -15.68 -16.63
N LEU A 45 10.07 -14.36 -16.79
CA LEU A 45 11.24 -13.55 -16.43
C LEU A 45 11.54 -13.58 -14.93
N LEU A 46 10.51 -13.60 -14.07
CA LEU A 46 10.69 -13.72 -12.62
C LEU A 46 11.26 -15.10 -12.23
N ILE A 47 10.76 -16.18 -12.85
CA ILE A 47 11.29 -17.54 -12.67
C ILE A 47 12.74 -17.65 -13.15
N LEU A 48 13.06 -17.00 -14.27
CA LEU A 48 14.43 -16.94 -14.79
C LEU A 48 15.33 -16.10 -13.89
N HIS A 49 14.81 -15.03 -13.30
CA HIS A 49 15.51 -14.16 -12.35
C HIS A 49 15.85 -14.90 -11.06
N SER A 50 14.94 -15.76 -10.56
CA SER A 50 15.19 -16.64 -9.41
C SER A 50 16.27 -17.71 -9.66
N THR A 51 16.78 -17.81 -10.89
CA THR A 51 17.87 -18.72 -11.26
C THR A 51 19.20 -17.98 -11.26
N ALA A 52 20.08 -18.28 -10.30
CA ALA A 52 21.30 -17.52 -9.98
C ALA A 52 22.16 -17.09 -11.19
N ASN A 53 22.34 -17.95 -12.19
CA ASN A 53 23.22 -17.68 -13.34
C ASN A 53 22.66 -16.66 -14.34
N ARG A 54 21.39 -16.25 -14.22
CA ARG A 54 20.71 -15.37 -15.20
C ARG A 54 20.16 -14.09 -14.59
N LYS A 55 20.28 -13.93 -13.27
CA LYS A 55 19.67 -12.83 -12.49
C LYS A 55 19.92 -11.45 -13.11
N LYS A 56 21.19 -11.07 -13.29
CA LYS A 56 21.59 -9.77 -13.89
C LYS A 56 21.10 -9.57 -15.32
N ALA A 57 21.08 -10.63 -16.13
CA ALA A 57 20.59 -10.55 -17.50
C ALA A 57 19.08 -10.29 -17.52
N MET A 58 18.32 -10.92 -16.61
CA MET A 58 16.88 -10.68 -16.48
C MET A 58 16.57 -9.28 -15.95
N GLU A 59 17.34 -8.79 -14.98
CA GLU A 59 17.23 -7.40 -14.50
C GLU A 59 17.43 -6.39 -15.64
N SER A 60 18.45 -6.60 -16.48
CA SER A 60 18.72 -5.74 -17.65
C SER A 60 17.58 -5.80 -18.68
N LEU A 61 17.10 -7.01 -18.99
CA LEU A 61 16.01 -7.20 -19.95
C LEU A 61 14.70 -6.57 -19.48
N ILE A 62 14.30 -6.82 -18.22
CA ILE A 62 13.10 -6.24 -17.61
C ILE A 62 13.19 -4.71 -17.64
N ARG A 63 14.33 -4.15 -17.21
CA ARG A 63 14.57 -2.71 -17.25
C ARG A 63 14.38 -2.15 -18.66
N ASN A 64 14.95 -2.78 -19.67
CA ASN A 64 14.82 -2.33 -21.06
C ASN A 64 13.38 -2.43 -21.56
N LYS A 65 12.64 -3.47 -21.20
CA LYS A 65 11.22 -3.61 -21.56
C LYS A 65 10.32 -2.57 -20.89
N ILE A 66 10.62 -2.18 -19.65
CA ILE A 66 9.92 -1.08 -18.98
C ILE A 66 10.23 0.24 -19.69
N LYS A 67 11.52 0.56 -19.91
CA LYS A 67 11.96 1.79 -20.58
C LYS A 67 11.35 2.01 -21.97
N THR A 68 11.15 0.91 -22.70
CA THR A 68 10.58 0.93 -24.05
C THR A 68 9.05 0.93 -24.04
N GLY A 69 8.41 1.01 -22.87
CA GLY A 69 6.95 1.02 -22.73
C GLY A 69 6.29 -0.33 -23.02
N HIS A 70 7.05 -1.42 -23.09
CA HIS A 70 6.52 -2.75 -23.35
C HIS A 70 5.93 -3.37 -22.09
N PHE A 71 6.61 -3.22 -20.95
CA PHE A 71 6.12 -3.66 -19.65
C PHE A 71 5.51 -2.46 -18.91
N THR A 72 4.19 -2.45 -18.85
CA THR A 72 3.42 -1.34 -18.29
C THR A 72 2.88 -1.65 -16.89
N GLU A 73 2.50 -0.63 -16.14
CA GLU A 73 1.91 -0.80 -14.81
C GLU A 73 0.54 -1.51 -14.88
N GLU A 74 -0.20 -1.39 -15.98
CA GLU A 74 -1.45 -2.13 -16.22
C GLU A 74 -1.19 -3.62 -16.37
N MET A 75 -0.14 -4.01 -17.10
CA MET A 75 0.27 -5.40 -17.25
C MET A 75 0.71 -5.99 -15.90
N LEU A 76 1.45 -5.21 -15.11
CA LEU A 76 1.85 -5.58 -13.75
C LEU A 76 0.63 -5.78 -12.85
N SER A 77 -0.31 -4.83 -12.85
CA SER A 77 -1.55 -4.91 -12.10
C SER A 77 -2.38 -6.14 -12.50
N ALA A 78 -2.48 -6.42 -13.80
CA ALA A 78 -3.13 -7.63 -14.30
C ALA A 78 -2.47 -8.93 -13.80
N ALA A 79 -1.14 -8.93 -13.63
CA ALA A 79 -0.40 -10.07 -13.08
C ALA A 79 -0.77 -10.33 -11.62
N PHE A 80 -0.80 -9.30 -10.79
CA PHE A 80 -1.22 -9.41 -9.38
C PHE A 80 -2.69 -9.83 -9.26
N ASN A 81 -3.58 -9.21 -10.03
CA ASN A 81 -5.02 -9.52 -9.98
C ASN A 81 -5.34 -10.95 -10.43
N SER A 82 -4.60 -11.49 -11.40
CA SER A 82 -4.90 -12.81 -11.97
C SER A 82 -4.24 -13.95 -11.20
N HIS A 83 -3.04 -13.73 -10.66
CA HIS A 83 -2.15 -14.79 -10.19
C HIS A 83 -1.24 -14.37 -9.00
N SER A 84 -1.76 -13.58 -8.05
CA SER A 84 -1.01 -13.13 -6.86
C SER A 84 -0.31 -14.27 -6.12
N GLN A 85 -0.93 -15.44 -5.97
CA GLN A 85 -0.34 -16.59 -5.29
C GLN A 85 0.98 -17.05 -5.92
N ILE A 86 1.12 -16.94 -7.24
CA ILE A 86 2.36 -17.31 -7.93
C ILE A 86 3.44 -16.27 -7.63
N LEU A 87 3.10 -14.99 -7.70
CA LEU A 87 4.05 -13.92 -7.34
C LEU A 87 4.49 -14.03 -5.87
N ARG A 88 3.60 -14.46 -4.98
CA ARG A 88 3.88 -14.70 -3.56
C ARG A 88 4.94 -15.78 -3.34
N ASP A 89 4.95 -16.84 -4.14
CA ASP A 89 5.98 -17.90 -4.07
C ASP A 89 7.37 -17.41 -4.47
N TYR A 90 7.43 -16.34 -5.27
CA TYR A 90 8.67 -15.68 -5.73
C TYR A 90 8.92 -14.34 -5.03
N PHE A 91 8.33 -14.11 -3.86
CA PHE A 91 8.38 -12.83 -3.17
C PHE A 91 9.81 -12.29 -2.97
N SER A 92 10.76 -13.13 -2.55
CA SER A 92 12.15 -12.70 -2.34
C SER A 92 12.81 -12.18 -3.62
N ASP A 93 12.56 -12.84 -4.75
CA ASP A 93 13.10 -12.43 -6.04
C ASP A 93 12.42 -11.15 -6.54
N LEU A 94 11.09 -11.08 -6.39
CA LEU A 94 10.28 -9.92 -6.73
C LEU A 94 10.70 -8.67 -5.95
N LEU A 95 10.92 -8.81 -4.64
CA LEU A 95 11.40 -7.73 -3.77
C LEU A 95 12.81 -7.30 -4.19
N SER A 96 13.73 -8.24 -4.42
CA SER A 96 15.08 -7.92 -4.87
C SER A 96 15.12 -7.24 -6.26
N LEU A 97 14.18 -7.59 -7.14
CA LEU A 97 14.02 -6.93 -8.43
C LEU A 97 13.48 -5.50 -8.24
N ALA A 98 12.45 -5.31 -7.43
CA ALA A 98 11.89 -3.99 -7.12
C ALA A 98 12.97 -3.05 -6.55
N GLU A 99 13.82 -3.55 -5.65
CA GLU A 99 14.98 -2.82 -5.13
C GLU A 99 15.95 -2.36 -6.22
N ILE A 100 16.27 -3.21 -7.20
CA ILE A 100 17.21 -2.88 -8.28
C ILE A 100 16.60 -1.92 -9.30
N LEU A 101 15.28 -1.99 -9.49
CA LEU A 101 14.54 -1.09 -10.37
C LEU A 101 14.32 0.28 -9.71
N LEU A 102 14.09 0.34 -8.40
CA LEU A 102 13.92 1.61 -7.67
C LEU A 102 15.18 2.48 -7.75
N ARG A 103 16.37 1.87 -7.72
CA ARG A 103 17.66 2.56 -7.86
C ARG A 103 17.98 2.99 -9.30
N SER A 104 17.04 2.80 -10.24
CA SER A 104 17.19 3.26 -11.62
C SER A 104 17.14 4.79 -11.69
N PRO A 105 18.03 5.44 -12.45
CA PRO A 105 17.89 6.87 -12.75
C PRO A 105 16.75 7.15 -13.74
N ASP A 106 16.22 6.11 -14.39
CA ASP A 106 15.13 6.24 -15.35
C ASP A 106 13.77 6.34 -14.63
N PRO A 107 13.01 7.43 -14.83
CA PRO A 107 11.75 7.66 -14.13
C PRO A 107 10.70 6.57 -14.39
N SER A 108 10.63 6.02 -15.61
CA SER A 108 9.64 4.99 -15.94
C SER A 108 9.93 3.69 -15.18
N VAL A 109 11.22 3.35 -15.04
CA VAL A 109 11.67 2.18 -14.29
C VAL A 109 11.45 2.35 -12.79
N CYS A 110 11.74 3.56 -12.26
CA CYS A 110 11.49 3.86 -10.86
C CYS A 110 9.99 3.80 -10.53
N SER A 111 9.14 4.41 -11.36
CA SER A 111 7.67 4.35 -11.22
C SER A 111 7.16 2.91 -11.20
N TYR A 112 7.66 2.08 -12.13
CA TYR A 112 7.31 0.66 -12.17
C TYR A 112 7.71 -0.07 -10.88
N ALA A 113 8.88 0.25 -10.30
CA ALA A 113 9.31 -0.31 -9.01
C ALA A 113 8.40 0.14 -7.86
N CYS A 114 7.98 1.41 -7.83
CA CYS A 114 7.00 1.92 -6.88
C CYS A 114 5.67 1.16 -6.98
N ALA A 115 5.18 0.91 -8.21
CA ALA A 115 3.99 0.09 -8.44
C ALA A 115 4.19 -1.36 -7.96
N MET A 116 5.37 -1.96 -8.16
CA MET A 116 5.68 -3.30 -7.63
C MET A 116 5.57 -3.35 -6.11
N TYR A 117 6.13 -2.38 -5.37
CA TYR A 117 6.01 -2.34 -3.90
C TYR A 117 4.55 -2.19 -3.48
N LYS A 118 3.81 -1.25 -4.07
CA LYS A 118 2.39 -1.00 -3.73
C LYS A 118 1.52 -2.24 -3.97
N LEU A 119 1.63 -2.84 -5.15
CA LEU A 119 0.85 -4.03 -5.50
C LEU A 119 1.22 -5.23 -4.62
N SER A 120 2.51 -5.42 -4.32
CA SER A 120 2.96 -6.48 -3.42
C SER A 120 2.43 -6.30 -2.00
N PHE A 121 2.43 -5.08 -1.49
CA PHE A 121 1.93 -4.78 -0.14
C PHE A 121 0.44 -5.09 0.00
N VAL A 122 -0.37 -4.67 -0.98
CA VAL A 122 -1.83 -4.89 -0.97
C VAL A 122 -2.19 -6.36 -1.23
N SER A 123 -1.37 -7.10 -1.98
CA SER A 123 -1.71 -8.45 -2.44
C SER A 123 -1.21 -9.58 -1.53
N PHE A 124 -0.23 -9.33 -0.66
CA PHE A 124 0.45 -10.39 0.10
C PHE A 124 0.14 -10.34 1.60
N ASP A 125 0.63 -11.37 2.31
CA ASP A 125 0.44 -11.55 3.75
C ASP A 125 1.29 -10.60 4.61
N LEU A 126 1.04 -10.65 5.92
CA LEU A 126 1.69 -9.80 6.92
C LEU A 126 3.22 -9.89 6.88
N TYR A 127 3.77 -11.08 6.61
CA TYR A 127 5.22 -11.26 6.50
C TYR A 127 5.77 -10.44 5.33
N CYS A 128 5.17 -10.56 4.14
CA CYS A 128 5.58 -9.79 2.97
C CYS A 128 5.41 -8.29 3.18
N GLN A 129 4.30 -7.87 3.78
CA GLN A 129 4.03 -6.46 4.10
C GLN A 129 5.12 -5.87 5.02
N GLN A 130 5.50 -6.60 6.07
CA GLN A 130 6.56 -6.18 6.98
C GLN A 130 7.90 -6.01 6.26
N GLU A 131 8.28 -6.99 5.45
CA GLU A 131 9.53 -6.93 4.67
C GLU A 131 9.53 -5.76 3.69
N ILE A 132 8.40 -5.50 3.01
CA ILE A 132 8.25 -4.33 2.11
C ILE A 132 8.45 -3.02 2.86
N VAL A 133 7.78 -2.84 4.00
CA VAL A 133 7.91 -1.62 4.81
C VAL A 133 9.35 -1.48 5.33
N GLY A 134 9.96 -2.56 5.82
CA GLY A 134 11.35 -2.57 6.27
C GLY A 134 12.35 -2.19 5.17
N THR A 135 12.18 -2.74 3.97
CA THR A 135 12.99 -2.39 2.80
C THR A 135 12.82 -0.93 2.40
N LEU A 136 11.59 -0.40 2.37
CA LEU A 136 11.32 1.00 2.05
C LEU A 136 11.95 1.94 3.10
N VAL A 137 11.85 1.63 4.39
CA VAL A 137 12.51 2.39 5.46
C VAL A 137 14.04 2.36 5.31
N THR A 138 14.60 1.23 4.87
CA THR A 138 16.04 1.10 4.60
C THR A 138 16.49 2.01 3.46
N HIS A 139 15.71 2.10 2.36
CA HIS A 139 16.00 3.02 1.25
C HIS A 139 15.94 4.49 1.68
N ILE A 140 15.06 4.85 2.61
CA ILE A 140 15.01 6.21 3.16
C ILE A 140 16.28 6.52 3.96
N GLY A 141 16.79 5.54 4.70
CA GLY A 141 18.04 5.64 5.45
C GLY A 141 19.33 5.48 4.64
N SER A 142 19.25 5.19 3.34
CA SER A 142 20.44 4.85 2.51
C SER A 142 21.35 6.04 2.20
N GLY A 143 20.85 7.27 2.39
CA GLY A 143 21.57 8.51 2.07
C GLY A 143 21.42 8.97 0.62
N TYR A 144 20.73 8.21 -0.23
CA TYR A 144 20.42 8.60 -1.60
C TYR A 144 19.06 9.31 -1.68
N ALA A 145 19.06 10.61 -1.97
CA ALA A 145 17.84 11.43 -1.94
C ALA A 145 16.72 10.90 -2.85
N ALA A 146 17.05 10.42 -4.06
CA ALA A 146 16.06 9.88 -4.99
C ALA A 146 15.42 8.57 -4.51
N GLU A 147 16.18 7.72 -3.83
CA GLU A 147 15.66 6.49 -3.21
C GLU A 147 14.72 6.83 -2.05
N ALA A 148 15.13 7.79 -1.20
CA ALA A 148 14.32 8.27 -0.10
C ALA A 148 13.02 8.93 -0.56
N ASP A 149 13.06 9.77 -1.61
CA ASP A 149 11.87 10.41 -2.16
C ASP A 149 10.86 9.37 -2.68
N SER A 150 11.33 8.42 -3.50
CA SER A 150 10.50 7.38 -4.10
C SER A 150 9.92 6.44 -3.02
N SER A 151 10.71 6.10 -2.00
CA SER A 151 10.26 5.24 -0.91
C SER A 151 9.25 5.93 0.00
N LEU A 152 9.44 7.22 0.27
CA LEU A 152 8.47 8.03 1.01
C LEU A 152 7.19 8.25 0.21
N ASP A 153 7.26 8.37 -1.12
CA ASP A 153 6.06 8.41 -1.98
C ASP A 153 5.27 7.11 -1.88
N VAL A 154 5.94 5.95 -1.99
CA VAL A 154 5.29 4.64 -1.83
C VAL A 154 4.63 4.50 -0.44
N LEU A 155 5.36 4.81 0.64
CA LEU A 155 4.80 4.72 1.99
C LEU A 155 3.64 5.71 2.18
N SER A 156 3.74 6.94 1.65
CA SER A 156 2.69 7.93 1.76
C SER A 156 1.42 7.48 1.04
N ASP A 157 1.54 6.98 -0.18
CA ASP A 157 0.42 6.41 -0.94
C ASP A 157 -0.26 5.27 -0.18
N LEU A 158 0.54 4.37 0.44
CA LEU A 158 0.03 3.24 1.21
C LEU A 158 -0.68 3.68 2.49
N VAL A 159 -0.14 4.67 3.21
CA VAL A 159 -0.75 5.23 4.42
C VAL A 159 -2.05 5.96 4.10
N GLU A 160 -2.11 6.68 2.97
CA GLU A 160 -3.32 7.39 2.55
C GLU A 160 -4.41 6.43 2.05
N SER A 161 -4.02 5.39 1.30
CA SER A 161 -4.98 4.48 0.66
C SER A 161 -5.42 3.31 1.54
N HIS A 162 -4.54 2.83 2.42
CA HIS A 162 -4.75 1.64 3.26
C HIS A 162 -4.25 1.85 4.70
N PRO A 163 -4.73 2.88 5.43
CA PRO A 163 -4.22 3.23 6.76
C PRO A 163 -4.36 2.08 7.75
N ASP A 164 -5.45 1.31 7.70
CA ASP A 164 -5.71 0.19 8.62
C ASP A 164 -4.69 -0.95 8.43
N ILE A 165 -4.27 -1.19 7.18
CA ILE A 165 -3.25 -2.21 6.86
C ILE A 165 -1.85 -1.70 7.21
N MET A 166 -1.61 -0.39 7.10
CA MET A 166 -0.33 0.24 7.46
C MET A 166 -0.13 0.40 8.97
N ALA A 167 -1.21 0.48 9.76
CA ALA A 167 -1.15 0.75 11.19
C ALA A 167 -0.24 -0.20 11.99
N PRO A 168 -0.27 -1.54 11.78
CA PRO A 168 0.65 -2.46 12.47
C PRO A 168 2.14 -2.18 12.20
N PHE A 169 2.46 -1.53 11.09
CA PHE A 169 3.83 -1.22 10.68
C PHE A 169 4.26 0.21 11.05
N ALA A 170 3.42 0.96 11.77
CA ALA A 170 3.72 2.34 12.15
C ALA A 170 5.02 2.48 12.95
N ILE A 171 5.42 1.45 13.72
CA ILE A 171 6.69 1.42 14.45
C ILE A 171 7.91 1.59 13.53
N PHE A 172 7.88 1.05 12.31
CA PHE A 172 8.95 1.19 11.33
C PHE A 172 9.04 2.64 10.82
N ILE A 173 7.89 3.26 10.51
CA ILE A 173 7.82 4.66 10.07
C ILE A 173 8.22 5.60 11.21
N LYS A 174 7.89 5.25 12.45
CA LYS A 174 8.29 6.01 13.64
C LYS A 174 9.81 6.02 13.82
N GLY A 175 10.47 4.90 13.53
CA GLY A 175 11.95 4.80 13.55
C GLY A 175 12.64 5.78 12.60
N ILE A 176 11.93 6.35 11.61
CA ILE A 176 12.47 7.38 10.71
C ILE A 176 12.77 8.69 11.46
N LEU A 177 12.10 8.95 12.59
CA LEU A 177 12.31 10.15 13.39
C LEU A 177 13.74 10.28 13.94
N ASP A 178 14.46 9.17 14.11
CA ASP A 178 15.82 9.14 14.66
C ASP A 178 16.87 9.69 13.67
N TYR A 179 16.55 9.79 12.39
CA TYR A 179 17.47 10.27 11.35
C TYR A 179 16.92 11.47 10.55
N LEU A 180 16.03 12.26 11.14
CA LEU A 180 15.48 13.50 10.58
C LEU A 180 16.54 14.45 10.00
N ASP A 181 17.74 14.45 10.57
CA ASP A 181 18.83 15.34 10.15
C ASP A 181 19.33 15.08 8.72
N ASN A 182 19.10 13.87 8.21
CA ASN A 182 19.47 13.43 6.87
C ASN A 182 18.38 13.69 5.82
N LEU A 183 17.18 14.08 6.25
CA LEU A 183 16.03 14.24 5.37
C LEU A 183 15.90 15.67 4.84
N THR A 184 15.41 15.79 3.61
CA THR A 184 15.05 17.09 3.04
C THR A 184 13.73 17.61 3.64
N VAL A 185 13.46 18.90 3.47
CA VAL A 185 12.22 19.54 3.93
C VAL A 185 10.96 18.87 3.35
N ILE A 186 11.03 18.40 2.10
CA ILE A 186 9.91 17.72 1.44
C ILE A 186 9.69 16.34 2.07
N GLN A 187 10.78 15.61 2.32
CA GLN A 187 10.75 14.29 2.96
C GLN A 187 10.24 14.35 4.40
N ILE A 188 10.68 15.34 5.17
CA ILE A 188 10.20 15.59 6.54
C ILE A 188 8.69 15.88 6.54
N ARG A 189 8.20 16.65 5.56
CA ARG A 189 6.77 16.91 5.41
C ARG A 189 5.99 15.62 5.17
N LYS A 190 6.46 14.75 4.26
CA LYS A 190 5.84 13.43 4.00
C LYS A 190 5.84 12.57 5.26
N LEU A 191 6.98 12.45 5.94
CA LEU A 191 7.11 11.68 7.18
C LEU A 191 6.11 12.10 8.26
N PHE A 192 6.09 13.40 8.60
CA PHE A 192 5.15 13.89 9.61
C PHE A 192 3.69 13.79 9.14
N GLY A 193 3.43 13.90 7.83
CA GLY A 193 2.12 13.64 7.26
C GLY A 193 1.66 12.20 7.50
N MET A 194 2.49 11.22 7.13
CA MET A 194 2.20 9.80 7.33
C MET A 194 1.98 9.45 8.81
N LEU A 195 2.90 9.86 9.68
CA LEU A 195 2.78 9.59 11.11
C LEU A 195 1.54 10.25 11.71
N SER A 196 1.20 11.47 11.28
CA SER A 196 -0.03 12.11 11.71
C SER A 196 -1.27 11.34 11.26
N THR A 197 -1.34 10.92 9.98
CA THR A 197 -2.45 10.10 9.49
C THR A 197 -2.61 8.83 10.34
N LEU A 198 -1.53 8.07 10.54
CA LEU A 198 -1.58 6.84 11.34
C LEU A 198 -1.96 7.10 12.81
N ALA A 199 -1.46 8.20 13.38
CA ALA A 199 -1.73 8.61 14.76
C ALA A 199 -3.19 9.02 15.01
N PHE A 200 -3.88 9.52 13.98
CA PHE A 200 -5.24 10.02 14.10
C PHE A 200 -6.29 9.05 13.55
N THR A 201 -5.92 8.12 12.67
CA THR A 201 -6.80 7.05 12.18
C THR A 201 -6.94 5.91 13.20
N ASN A 202 -5.87 5.50 13.89
CA ASN A 202 -5.92 4.38 14.84
C ASN A 202 -6.06 4.86 16.30
N GLN A 203 -7.21 4.59 16.94
CA GLN A 203 -7.48 5.06 18.31
C GLN A 203 -6.68 4.33 19.40
N GLN A 204 -6.25 3.08 19.18
CA GLN A 204 -5.58 2.31 20.24
C GLN A 204 -4.08 2.58 20.32
N ASP A 205 -3.37 2.55 19.20
CA ASP A 205 -1.91 2.77 19.15
C ASP A 205 -1.52 4.20 18.78
N GLY A 206 -2.48 5.02 18.34
CA GLY A 206 -2.22 6.39 17.89
C GLY A 206 -1.60 7.27 18.96
N GLY A 207 -1.95 7.06 20.23
CA GLY A 207 -1.41 7.84 21.36
C GLY A 207 0.12 7.79 21.45
N LEU A 208 0.72 6.60 21.27
CA LEU A 208 2.18 6.45 21.32
C LEU A 208 2.89 7.18 20.17
N ILE A 209 2.28 7.19 18.99
CA ILE A 209 2.82 7.92 17.83
C ILE A 209 2.72 9.43 18.08
N GLN A 210 1.60 9.90 18.62
CA GLN A 210 1.39 11.31 18.98
C GLN A 210 2.43 11.77 20.01
N ASP A 211 2.65 10.99 21.07
CA ASP A 211 3.60 11.34 22.14
C ASP A 211 5.02 11.50 21.59
N ASP A 212 5.51 10.53 20.82
CA ASP A 212 6.85 10.57 20.24
C ASP A 212 7.01 11.74 19.26
N MET A 213 6.00 11.99 18.42
CA MET A 213 6.00 13.18 17.56
C MET A 213 6.02 14.47 18.35
N HIS A 214 5.21 14.59 19.42
CA HIS A 214 5.19 15.77 20.28
C HIS A 214 6.51 15.99 21.01
N ILE A 215 7.19 14.92 21.44
CA ILE A 215 8.52 14.98 22.04
C ILE A 215 9.52 15.52 21.00
N VAL A 216 9.56 14.93 19.81
CA VAL A 216 10.47 15.36 18.73
C VAL A 216 10.20 16.79 18.32
N ILE A 217 8.95 17.18 18.08
CA ILE A 217 8.57 18.55 17.69
C ILE A 217 9.02 19.55 18.76
N ARG A 218 8.74 19.30 20.05
CA ARG A 218 9.16 20.19 21.14
C ARG A 218 10.69 20.30 21.23
N LYS A 219 11.41 19.19 21.10
CA LYS A 219 12.88 19.16 21.07
C LYS A 219 13.43 20.01 19.92
N GLN A 220 12.89 19.86 18.72
CA GLN A 220 13.31 20.58 17.52
C GLN A 220 13.01 22.09 17.62
N LEU A 221 11.84 22.48 18.14
CA LEU A 221 11.45 23.88 18.34
C LEU A 221 12.28 24.60 19.42
N SER A 222 12.71 23.87 20.45
CA SER A 222 13.52 24.41 21.55
C SER A 222 14.98 24.63 21.16
N SER A 223 15.42 24.14 20.00
CA SER A 223 16.78 24.34 19.52
C SER A 223 17.03 25.78 19.09
N ASN A 224 18.24 26.29 19.30
CA ASN A 224 18.66 27.59 18.75
C ASN A 224 19.07 27.53 17.27
N CYS A 225 19.22 26.34 16.69
CA CYS A 225 19.58 26.16 15.29
C CYS A 225 18.35 26.33 14.38
N ALA A 226 18.46 27.21 13.37
CA ALA A 226 17.37 27.46 12.41
C ALA A 226 16.94 26.20 11.64
N LYS A 227 17.88 25.28 11.32
CA LYS A 227 17.58 23.99 10.69
C LYS A 227 16.59 23.20 11.54
N TYR A 228 16.89 23.01 12.82
CA TYR A 228 16.07 22.23 13.76
C TYR A 228 14.73 22.91 14.06
N LYS A 229 14.70 24.23 14.26
CA LYS A 229 13.44 24.97 14.39
C LYS A 229 12.52 24.76 13.19
N ARG A 230 13.08 24.79 11.97
CA ARG A 230 12.31 24.55 10.74
C ARG A 230 11.68 23.16 10.72
N ILE A 231 12.40 22.11 11.14
CA ILE A 231 11.87 20.74 11.28
C ILE A 231 10.69 20.73 12.26
N GLY A 232 10.86 21.33 13.44
CA GLY A 232 9.81 21.44 14.45
C GLY A 232 8.56 22.17 13.95
N ILE A 233 8.73 23.28 13.22
CA ILE A 233 7.63 24.03 12.61
C ILE A 233 6.87 23.18 11.60
N ILE A 234 7.57 22.49 10.69
CA ILE A 234 6.94 21.60 9.70
C ILE A 234 6.15 20.50 10.40
N GLY A 235 6.76 19.81 11.37
CA GLY A 235 6.09 18.75 12.12
C GLY A 235 4.83 19.23 12.84
N ALA A 236 4.90 20.38 13.52
CA ALA A 236 3.74 20.99 14.17
C ALA A 236 2.60 21.30 13.18
N ILE A 237 2.92 21.87 12.01
CA ILE A 237 1.91 22.19 10.99
C ILE A 237 1.25 20.91 10.45
N MET A 238 2.02 19.84 10.23
CA MET A 238 1.47 18.57 9.73
C MET A 238 0.53 17.90 10.74
N VAL A 239 0.85 17.99 12.04
CA VAL A 239 -0.05 17.54 13.12
C VAL A 239 -1.34 18.33 13.11
N VAL A 240 -1.25 19.67 13.13
CA VAL A 240 -2.42 20.56 13.14
C VAL A 240 -3.31 20.32 11.91
N ARG A 241 -2.70 20.15 10.73
CA ARG A 241 -3.43 19.80 9.50
C ARG A 241 -4.23 18.51 9.65
N SER A 242 -3.63 17.49 10.26
CA SER A 242 -4.27 16.18 10.40
C SER A 242 -5.39 16.19 11.44
N MET A 243 -5.20 16.92 12.54
CA MET A 243 -6.26 17.18 13.52
C MET A 243 -7.45 17.91 12.89
N ALA A 244 -7.19 18.92 12.06
CA ALA A 244 -8.24 19.66 11.35
C ALA A 244 -9.00 18.76 10.36
N LYS A 245 -8.29 17.91 9.61
CA LYS A 245 -8.90 16.93 8.70
C LYS A 245 -9.79 15.93 9.44
N LYS A 246 -9.31 15.35 10.53
CA LYS A 246 -10.10 14.42 11.35
C LYS A 246 -11.37 15.07 11.91
N ARG A 247 -11.25 16.29 12.43
CA ARG A 247 -12.41 17.04 12.93
C ARG A 247 -13.47 17.26 11.86
N SER A 248 -13.08 17.59 10.63
CA SER A 248 -14.05 17.72 9.53
C SER A 248 -14.72 16.39 9.12
N GLU A 249 -14.02 15.26 9.29
CA GLU A 249 -14.60 13.93 9.05
C GLU A 249 -15.58 13.53 10.17
N ASP A 250 -15.26 13.87 11.42
CA ASP A 250 -16.15 13.66 12.58
C ASP A 250 -17.41 14.55 12.49
N GLU A 251 -17.27 15.85 12.16
CA GLU A 251 -18.41 16.78 12.01
C GLU A 251 -19.30 16.41 10.79
N GLY A 252 -18.71 15.96 9.67
CA GLY A 252 -19.48 15.55 8.48
C GLY A 252 -20.20 14.20 8.61
N SER A 253 -19.76 13.34 9.54
CA SER A 253 -20.44 12.08 9.85
C SER A 253 -21.59 12.25 10.86
N GLU A 254 -21.58 13.31 11.66
CA GLU A 254 -22.72 13.69 12.52
C GLU A 254 -23.91 14.26 11.71
N GLU A 255 -23.68 15.07 10.66
CA GLU A 255 -24.77 15.62 9.83
C GLU A 255 -25.56 14.56 9.02
N THR A 256 -25.00 13.36 8.81
CA THR A 256 -25.70 12.26 8.13
C THR A 256 -26.56 11.39 9.06
N MET A 257 -26.38 11.47 10.38
CA MET A 257 -27.19 10.73 11.36
C MET A 257 -28.50 11.45 11.74
N ASP A 258 -28.58 12.78 11.60
CA ASP A 258 -29.79 13.52 11.96
C ASP A 258 -30.93 13.35 10.94
N THR A 259 -30.63 13.07 9.67
CA THR A 259 -31.66 12.90 8.63
C THR A 259 -32.34 11.52 8.66
N GLN A 260 -31.66 10.47 9.15
CA GLN A 260 -32.26 9.13 9.28
C GLN A 260 -33.08 8.96 10.56
N SER A 261 -32.77 9.72 11.61
CA SER A 261 -33.49 9.70 12.89
C SER A 261 -34.90 10.30 12.76
N GLN A 262 -35.08 11.31 11.91
CA GLN A 262 -36.41 11.89 11.64
C GLN A 262 -37.28 10.98 10.74
N GLN A 263 -36.74 10.35 9.69
CA GLN A 263 -37.53 9.47 8.82
C GLN A 263 -38.03 8.17 9.51
N LYS A 264 -37.24 7.60 10.43
CA LYS A 264 -37.65 6.39 11.18
C LYS A 264 -38.75 6.68 12.22
N SER A 265 -38.79 7.90 12.76
CA SER A 265 -39.86 8.32 13.69
C SER A 265 -41.21 8.54 12.99
N THR A 266 -41.19 9.04 11.75
CA THR A 266 -42.41 9.29 10.97
C THR A 266 -43.04 7.99 10.46
N LEU A 267 -42.22 7.04 10.00
CA LEU A 267 -42.70 5.72 9.53
C LEU A 267 -43.24 4.85 10.68
N SER A 268 -42.66 4.92 11.88
CA SER A 268 -43.17 4.17 13.03
C SER A 268 -44.54 4.70 13.49
N ASN A 269 -44.74 6.02 13.50
CA ASN A 269 -46.00 6.64 13.93
C ASN A 269 -47.19 6.40 12.99
N GLU A 270 -46.97 6.20 11.69
CA GLU A 270 -48.04 5.83 10.75
C GLU A 270 -48.49 4.38 10.90
N VAL A 271 -47.57 3.45 11.22
CA VAL A 271 -47.91 2.04 11.44
C VAL A 271 -48.76 1.83 12.71
N TYR A 272 -48.53 2.63 13.76
CA TYR A 272 -49.34 2.58 14.98
C TYR A 272 -50.76 3.13 14.80
N LYS A 273 -50.99 4.08 13.89
CA LYS A 273 -52.33 4.60 13.61
C LYS A 273 -53.20 3.66 12.76
N GLN A 274 -52.60 2.80 11.94
CA GLN A 274 -53.36 1.82 11.16
C GLN A 274 -53.78 0.58 11.97
N HIS A 275 -53.09 0.23 13.07
CA HIS A 275 -53.40 -0.97 13.86
C HIS A 275 -54.48 -0.78 14.95
N GLN A 276 -54.95 0.45 15.21
CA GLN A 276 -56.04 0.71 16.18
C GLN A 276 -57.43 0.86 15.55
N ALA A 277 -57.56 0.78 14.22
CA ALA A 277 -58.85 0.92 13.51
C ALA A 277 -59.49 -0.42 13.08
N PHE A 278 -58.83 -1.57 13.29
CA PHE A 278 -59.33 -2.89 12.89
C PHE A 278 -59.13 -3.93 13.99
N ALA A 279 -59.85 -3.81 15.11
CA ALA A 279 -60.18 -4.96 15.96
C ALA A 279 -61.27 -4.62 16.99
N SER A 280 -62.50 -5.00 16.67
CA SER A 280 -63.56 -5.33 17.63
C SER A 280 -64.25 -6.59 17.09
N PRO A 281 -65.15 -7.27 17.82
CA PRO A 281 -65.01 -7.91 19.14
C PRO A 281 -65.55 -9.37 19.10
N PHE A 282 -64.87 -10.38 19.65
CA PHE A 282 -65.47 -11.71 19.97
C PHE A 282 -64.58 -12.33 21.07
N GLY A 283 -65.05 -12.75 22.25
CA GLY A 283 -66.27 -13.47 22.55
C GLY A 283 -65.88 -14.93 22.85
N CYS A 284 -65.57 -15.27 24.11
CA CYS A 284 -65.49 -16.66 24.54
C CYS A 284 -65.92 -16.82 26.00
N THR A 285 -67.11 -17.38 26.12
CA THR A 285 -67.75 -17.98 27.30
C THR A 285 -66.99 -19.23 27.73
N ILE A 286 -66.65 -19.33 29.01
CA ILE A 286 -66.47 -20.62 29.70
C ILE A 286 -67.24 -20.52 31.01
N GLY A 287 -68.33 -21.30 31.09
CA GLY A 287 -69.02 -21.61 32.33
C GLY A 287 -68.66 -23.01 32.81
N CYS A 288 -68.61 -23.17 34.13
CA CYS A 288 -68.99 -24.37 34.88
C CYS A 288 -69.10 -23.99 36.37
N ASN A 289 -70.28 -23.51 36.77
CA ASN A 289 -71.24 -24.26 37.58
C ASN A 289 -72.65 -23.77 37.24
#